data_AF-A0A953JP02-F1
#
_entry.id   AF-A0A953JP02-F1
#
_cell.length_a   1.000
_cell.length_b   1.000
_cell.length_c   1.000
_cell.angle_alpha   90.00
_cell.angle_beta   90.00
_cell.angle_gamma   90.00
#
_symmetry.space_group_name_H-M   'P 1'
#
loop_
_entity.id
_entity.type
_entity.pdbx_description
1 polymer ?
#
loop_
_entity_poly.entity_id
_entity_poly.type
_entity_poly.pdbx_seq_one_letter_code
_entity_poly.pdbx_strand_id
1 'polypeptide(L)'
;MKALQTPVLMCVLLLGGYFSAHAQHNIPKDFMVTLERTMCFGWCPAYKLTILADGTVKFTPVGAFAHRGNGPMPNLPLTGKITTGQLAALLTDVKNIKFFSLQRRYGKAGKSNGSSTCPESWTDRPSAIISIVAQGKRKTVSHYLGCRGTKILSDLKKFEDGIDKIANTDQWTSQFGWGVGSVVDLLLSNNELDDLSSNKQIKVKTVAADPENDILTYVYNVSGGKIIGGGAEVIWDLSNAFKGTYTITAGVDDGCGVCGRTVTKTVIIK
;
A
#
# COMPACT_ATOMS: atom_id res chain seq x y z
N MET A 1 52.80 -66.85 -21.61
CA MET A 1 52.50 -66.70 -20.17
C MET A 1 51.68 -65.42 -19.99
N LYS A 2 50.73 -65.45 -19.06
CA LYS A 2 49.43 -64.73 -19.06
C LYS A 2 49.53 -63.19 -19.10
N ALA A 3 48.74 -62.56 -19.97
CA ALA A 3 48.44 -61.13 -19.96
C ALA A 3 47.30 -60.84 -18.96
N LEU A 4 47.49 -59.87 -18.06
CA LEU A 4 46.47 -59.38 -17.14
C LEU A 4 45.53 -58.40 -17.84
N GLN A 5 44.23 -58.65 -17.76
CA GLN A 5 43.16 -57.68 -18.06
C GLN A 5 43.02 -56.67 -16.91
N THR A 6 42.98 -55.38 -17.24
CA THR A 6 42.44 -54.32 -16.38
C THR A 6 41.01 -53.97 -16.84
N PRO A 7 40.03 -53.86 -15.93
CA PRO A 7 38.68 -53.41 -16.30
C PRO A 7 38.60 -51.87 -16.31
N VAL A 8 38.00 -51.33 -17.37
CA VAL A 8 37.63 -49.91 -17.48
C VAL A 8 36.39 -49.65 -16.61
N LEU A 9 36.52 -48.77 -15.63
CA LEU A 9 35.42 -48.31 -14.78
C LEU A 9 34.69 -47.16 -15.50
N MET A 10 33.51 -47.45 -16.05
CA MET A 10 32.65 -46.47 -16.73
C MET A 10 31.80 -45.74 -15.67
N CYS A 11 32.19 -44.51 -15.32
CA CYS A 11 31.44 -43.66 -14.40
C CYS A 11 30.53 -42.73 -15.20
N VAL A 12 29.25 -43.10 -15.35
CA VAL A 12 28.22 -42.25 -15.97
C VAL A 12 27.63 -41.34 -14.88
N LEU A 13 28.13 -40.11 -14.81
CA LEU A 13 27.54 -39.04 -13.98
C LEU A 13 26.36 -38.42 -14.75
N LEU A 14 25.14 -38.89 -14.47
CA LEU A 14 23.91 -38.20 -14.85
C LEU A 14 23.72 -36.99 -13.92
N LEU A 15 24.27 -35.84 -14.31
CA LEU A 15 23.88 -34.54 -13.77
C LEU A 15 22.48 -34.21 -14.28
N GLY A 16 21.46 -34.69 -13.55
CA GLY A 16 20.08 -34.24 -13.69
C GLY A 16 19.97 -32.77 -13.29
N GLY A 17 20.14 -31.87 -14.26
CA GLY A 17 19.87 -30.45 -14.08
C GLY A 17 18.39 -30.23 -13.80
N TYR A 18 18.08 -29.79 -12.59
CA TYR A 18 16.78 -29.20 -12.25
C TYR A 18 16.65 -27.85 -12.99
N PHE A 19 16.16 -27.88 -14.22
CA PHE A 19 15.64 -26.68 -14.86
C PHE A 19 14.29 -26.37 -14.23
N SER A 20 14.26 -25.42 -13.29
CA SER A 20 13.01 -24.74 -12.91
C SER A 20 12.47 -24.04 -14.16
N ALA A 21 11.47 -24.64 -14.79
CA ALA A 21 10.72 -24.02 -15.87
C ALA A 21 9.90 -22.85 -15.31
N HIS A 22 10.49 -21.67 -15.26
CA HIS A 22 9.71 -20.45 -15.12
C HIS A 22 8.88 -20.30 -16.39
N ALA A 23 7.56 -20.47 -16.27
CA ALA A 23 6.63 -20.19 -17.35
C ALA A 23 6.87 -18.76 -17.84
N GLN A 24 7.39 -18.62 -19.06
CA GLN A 24 7.64 -17.34 -19.69
C GLN A 24 6.30 -16.74 -20.07
N HIS A 25 5.71 -15.96 -19.17
CA HIS A 25 4.45 -15.27 -19.42
C HIS A 25 4.70 -14.19 -20.48
N ASN A 26 4.31 -14.47 -21.73
CA ASN A 26 4.36 -13.49 -22.81
C ASN A 26 3.30 -12.41 -22.58
N ILE A 27 3.74 -11.26 -22.08
CA ILE A 27 2.90 -10.10 -21.85
C ILE A 27 2.63 -9.42 -23.20
N PRO A 28 1.36 -9.17 -23.57
CA PRO A 28 1.05 -8.46 -24.82
C PRO A 28 1.72 -7.09 -24.85
N LYS A 29 2.32 -6.71 -25.99
CA LYS A 29 2.99 -5.41 -26.13
C LYS A 29 2.06 -4.22 -25.95
N ASP A 30 0.78 -4.41 -26.24
CA ASP A 30 -0.29 -3.42 -26.07
C ASP A 30 -0.98 -3.51 -24.70
N PHE A 31 -0.49 -4.37 -23.79
CA PHE A 31 -1.09 -4.54 -22.48
C PHE A 31 -1.05 -3.23 -21.70
N MET A 32 -2.22 -2.73 -21.32
CA MET A 32 -2.34 -1.52 -20.54
C MET A 32 -3.57 -1.62 -19.64
N VAL A 33 -3.38 -1.31 -18.36
CA VAL A 33 -4.46 -1.24 -17.37
C VAL A 33 -4.54 0.18 -16.84
N THR A 34 -5.70 0.79 -16.95
CA THR A 34 -6.01 2.08 -16.32
C THR A 34 -7.06 1.83 -15.24
N LEU A 35 -6.81 2.32 -14.03
CA LEU A 35 -7.78 2.37 -12.94
C LEU A 35 -8.00 3.84 -12.58
N GLU A 36 -9.25 4.25 -12.52
CA GLU A 36 -9.65 5.54 -11.98
C GLU A 36 -10.56 5.32 -10.76
N ARG A 37 -10.16 5.87 -9.62
CA ARG A 37 -10.99 5.95 -8.42
C ARG A 37 -11.59 7.34 -8.32
N THR A 38 -12.92 7.41 -8.24
CA THR A 38 -13.65 8.68 -8.18
C THR A 38 -13.76 9.21 -6.77
N MET A 39 -14.24 10.45 -6.65
CA MET A 39 -14.56 11.08 -5.37
C MET A 39 -15.77 10.40 -4.70
N CYS A 40 -15.90 10.62 -3.39
CA CYS A 40 -17.00 10.19 -2.54
C CYS A 40 -17.32 11.29 -1.51
N PHE A 41 -18.40 11.18 -0.74
CA PHE A 41 -18.61 12.11 0.38
C PHE A 41 -17.79 11.63 1.58
N GLY A 42 -16.88 12.47 2.06
CA GLY A 42 -15.89 12.11 3.08
C GLY A 42 -14.54 11.80 2.46
N TRP A 43 -13.93 10.69 2.89
CA TRP A 43 -12.50 10.47 2.78
C TRP A 43 -12.22 9.25 1.87
N CYS A 44 -12.18 9.48 0.54
CA CYS A 44 -11.83 8.45 -0.47
C CYS A 44 -10.77 8.94 -1.47
N PRO A 45 -9.64 8.22 -1.64
CA PRO A 45 -8.60 8.60 -2.59
C PRO A 45 -9.17 8.70 -4.02
N ALA A 46 -9.04 9.88 -4.62
CA ALA A 46 -9.44 10.10 -6.01
C ALA A 46 -8.17 10.24 -6.87
N TYR A 47 -7.98 9.32 -7.81
CA TYR A 47 -6.80 9.30 -8.67
C TYR A 47 -7.05 8.50 -9.95
N LYS A 48 -6.13 8.66 -10.90
CA LYS A 48 -5.97 7.85 -12.09
C LYS A 48 -4.60 7.19 -12.10
N LEU A 49 -4.61 5.88 -12.23
CA LEU A 49 -3.45 5.00 -12.32
C LEU A 49 -3.41 4.37 -13.70
N THR A 50 -2.23 4.23 -14.31
CA THR A 50 -2.01 3.51 -15.57
C THR A 50 -0.76 2.64 -15.48
N ILE A 51 -0.91 1.34 -15.74
CA ILE A 51 0.16 0.35 -15.79
C ILE A 51 0.37 -0.04 -17.27
N LEU A 52 1.60 0.08 -17.77
CA LEU A 52 1.99 -0.23 -19.15
C LEU A 52 2.63 -1.62 -19.26
N ALA A 53 2.73 -2.14 -20.48
CA ALA A 53 3.27 -3.47 -20.79
C ALA A 53 4.75 -3.65 -20.40
N ASP A 54 5.49 -2.56 -20.21
CA ASP A 54 6.89 -2.54 -19.75
C ASP A 54 7.01 -2.48 -18.20
N GLY A 55 5.89 -2.51 -17.50
CA GLY A 55 5.82 -2.39 -16.03
C GLY A 55 5.85 -0.96 -15.51
N THR A 56 5.90 0.06 -16.39
CA THR A 56 5.81 1.46 -15.97
C THR A 56 4.43 1.75 -15.37
N VAL A 57 4.43 2.39 -14.21
CA VAL A 57 3.21 2.86 -13.53
C VAL A 57 3.18 4.38 -13.57
N LYS A 58 2.05 4.96 -13.97
CA LYS A 58 1.78 6.40 -13.95
C LYS A 58 0.60 6.68 -13.04
N PHE A 59 0.79 7.54 -12.04
CA PHE A 59 -0.23 7.90 -11.06
C PHE A 59 -0.50 9.40 -11.10
N THR A 60 -1.77 9.79 -11.09
CA THR A 60 -2.21 11.18 -11.11
C THR A 60 -3.37 11.36 -10.13
N PRO A 61 -3.19 12.09 -9.01
CA PRO A 61 -4.29 12.42 -8.12
C PRO A 61 -5.31 13.32 -8.84
N VAL A 62 -6.60 13.19 -8.50
CA VAL A 62 -7.69 14.00 -9.06
C VAL A 62 -8.09 15.11 -8.08
N GLY A 63 -8.19 16.36 -8.56
CA GLY A 63 -8.71 17.52 -7.82
C GLY A 63 -7.72 18.21 -6.86
N ALA A 64 -8.25 19.00 -5.92
CA ALA A 64 -7.51 19.78 -4.89
C ALA A 64 -6.72 18.91 -3.88
N PHE A 65 -6.66 17.60 -4.11
CA PHE A 65 -6.04 16.59 -3.24
C PHE A 65 -4.58 16.29 -3.59
N ALA A 66 -4.09 16.82 -4.71
CA ALA A 66 -2.68 16.81 -5.04
C ALA A 66 -1.82 17.65 -4.06
N HIS A 67 -2.45 18.44 -3.19
CA HIS A 67 -1.83 19.32 -2.20
C HIS A 67 -2.51 19.23 -0.83
N ARG A 68 -2.42 18.08 -0.16
CA ARG A 68 -2.70 17.98 1.29
C ARG A 68 -1.44 17.77 2.15
N GLY A 69 -0.26 17.68 1.53
CA GLY A 69 1.02 17.70 2.23
C GLY A 69 1.59 19.13 2.37
N ASN A 70 2.41 19.37 3.39
CA ASN A 70 3.10 20.66 3.64
C ASN A 70 4.28 20.93 2.65
N GLY A 71 4.25 20.35 1.45
CA GLY A 71 5.35 20.39 0.48
C GLY A 71 4.94 20.88 -0.91
N PRO A 72 5.93 21.24 -1.77
CA PRO A 72 5.66 21.62 -3.14
C PRO A 72 5.00 20.47 -3.92
N MET A 73 4.19 20.81 -4.92
CA MET A 73 3.56 19.80 -5.79
C MET A 73 4.67 18.99 -6.46
N PRO A 74 4.63 17.66 -6.45
CA PRO A 74 5.47 16.91 -7.36
C PRO A 74 4.99 17.13 -8.80
N ASN A 75 5.91 17.03 -9.75
CA ASN A 75 5.54 16.99 -11.17
C ASN A 75 4.72 15.73 -11.44
N LEU A 76 3.55 15.91 -12.06
CA LEU A 76 2.64 14.82 -12.40
C LEU A 76 2.82 14.38 -13.87
N PRO A 77 2.57 13.09 -14.20
CA PRO A 77 2.21 12.01 -13.29
C PRO A 77 3.40 11.53 -12.44
N LEU A 78 3.11 11.09 -11.22
CA LEU A 78 4.08 10.33 -10.42
C LEU A 78 4.35 9.00 -11.12
N THR A 79 5.59 8.54 -11.07
CA THR A 79 6.01 7.31 -11.77
C THR A 79 6.50 6.26 -10.80
N GLY A 80 6.05 5.03 -11.01
CA GLY A 80 6.53 3.83 -10.32
C GLY A 80 6.85 2.73 -11.33
N LYS A 81 7.26 1.57 -10.82
CA LYS A 81 7.55 0.40 -11.65
C LYS A 81 7.14 -0.88 -10.94
N ILE A 82 6.56 -1.80 -11.70
CA ILE A 82 6.28 -3.17 -11.24
C ILE A 82 7.17 -4.17 -12.00
N THR A 83 7.40 -5.31 -11.37
CA THR A 83 8.16 -6.41 -11.96
C THR A 83 7.36 -7.13 -13.05
N THR A 84 8.05 -7.81 -13.95
CA THR A 84 7.41 -8.68 -14.96
C THR A 84 6.54 -9.76 -14.30
N GLY A 85 6.94 -10.27 -13.14
CA GLY A 85 6.14 -11.24 -12.37
C GLY A 85 4.82 -10.65 -11.88
N GLN A 86 4.83 -9.43 -11.33
CA GLN A 86 3.61 -8.71 -10.95
C GLN A 86 2.72 -8.41 -12.16
N LEU A 87 3.30 -8.03 -13.29
CA LEU A 87 2.53 -7.76 -14.51
C LEU A 87 1.90 -9.05 -15.08
N ALA A 88 2.59 -10.18 -14.98
CA ALA A 88 2.04 -11.50 -15.32
C ALA A 88 0.92 -11.94 -14.36
N ALA A 89 1.05 -11.65 -13.07
CA ALA A 89 -0.01 -11.87 -12.08
C ALA A 89 -1.25 -11.02 -12.41
N LEU A 90 -1.08 -9.73 -12.70
CA LEU A 90 -2.17 -8.85 -13.12
C LEU A 90 -2.87 -9.37 -14.39
N LEU A 91 -2.11 -9.82 -15.39
CA LEU A 91 -2.68 -10.43 -16.61
C LEU A 91 -3.46 -11.72 -16.30
N THR A 92 -3.02 -12.47 -15.29
CA THR A 92 -3.72 -13.67 -14.82
C THR A 92 -5.03 -13.29 -14.13
N ASP A 93 -5.03 -12.27 -13.30
CA ASP A 93 -6.25 -11.77 -12.63
C ASP A 93 -7.29 -11.26 -13.63
N VAL A 94 -6.84 -10.57 -14.68
CA VAL A 94 -7.69 -10.14 -15.82
C VAL A 94 -8.39 -11.32 -16.48
N LYS A 95 -7.70 -12.45 -16.65
CA LYS A 95 -8.27 -13.68 -17.22
C LYS A 95 -9.22 -14.35 -16.23
N ASN A 96 -8.84 -14.44 -14.96
CA ASN A 96 -9.62 -15.09 -13.90
C ASN A 96 -10.98 -14.43 -13.69
N ILE A 97 -11.03 -13.09 -13.67
CA ILE A 97 -12.30 -12.34 -13.59
C ILE A 97 -13.06 -12.30 -14.93
N LYS A 98 -12.46 -12.82 -16.01
CA LYS A 98 -13.00 -12.78 -17.37
C LYS A 98 -13.35 -11.35 -17.80
N PHE A 99 -12.45 -10.40 -17.55
CA PHE A 99 -12.71 -8.96 -17.63
C PHE A 99 -13.43 -8.50 -18.91
N PHE A 100 -13.00 -9.01 -20.07
CA PHE A 100 -13.58 -8.63 -21.38
C PHE A 100 -15.04 -9.08 -21.56
N SER A 101 -15.49 -10.10 -20.81
CA SER A 101 -16.86 -10.62 -20.82
C SER A 101 -17.78 -9.93 -19.80
N LEU A 102 -17.24 -9.09 -18.92
CA LEU A 102 -18.02 -8.37 -17.91
C LEU A 102 -18.98 -7.35 -18.54
N GLN A 103 -20.04 -7.01 -17.82
CA GLN A 103 -20.88 -5.87 -18.20
C GLN A 103 -20.09 -4.56 -18.12
N ARG A 104 -20.51 -3.54 -18.88
CA ARG A 104 -19.82 -2.24 -18.91
C ARG A 104 -20.03 -1.43 -17.63
N ARG A 105 -21.09 -1.68 -16.88
CA ARG A 105 -21.47 -0.89 -15.71
C ARG A 105 -22.14 -1.74 -14.63
N TYR A 106 -21.67 -1.59 -13.40
CA TYR A 106 -22.23 -2.16 -12.19
C TYR A 106 -22.58 -1.03 -11.23
N GLY A 107 -23.87 -0.65 -11.19
CA GLY A 107 -24.35 0.43 -10.35
C GLY A 107 -24.09 1.86 -10.85
N LYS A 108 -24.58 2.83 -10.08
CA LYS A 108 -24.32 4.27 -10.24
C LYS A 108 -24.55 4.98 -8.90
N ALA A 109 -23.70 5.97 -8.58
CA ALA A 109 -23.88 6.83 -7.41
C ALA A 109 -25.28 7.49 -7.40
N GLY A 110 -25.91 7.52 -6.22
CA GLY A 110 -27.23 8.14 -6.02
C GLY A 110 -28.39 7.39 -6.69
N LYS A 111 -28.19 6.16 -7.17
CA LYS A 111 -29.25 5.32 -7.73
C LYS A 111 -29.22 3.91 -7.14
N SER A 112 -30.12 3.66 -6.18
CA SER A 112 -30.47 2.31 -5.73
C SER A 112 -31.38 1.66 -6.76
N ASN A 113 -30.80 1.02 -7.77
CA ASN A 113 -31.61 0.57 -8.89
C ASN A 113 -32.27 -0.80 -8.70
N GLY A 114 -32.08 -1.51 -7.58
CA GLY A 114 -32.58 -2.89 -7.44
C GLY A 114 -32.27 -3.75 -8.68
N SER A 115 -31.20 -3.39 -9.40
CA SER A 115 -30.94 -3.88 -10.75
C SER A 115 -30.13 -5.16 -10.63
N SER A 116 -30.18 -6.00 -11.66
CA SER A 116 -29.34 -7.22 -11.72
C SER A 116 -27.85 -6.94 -11.49
N THR A 117 -27.41 -5.71 -11.76
CA THR A 117 -26.03 -5.24 -11.57
C THR A 117 -25.74 -4.56 -10.24
N CYS A 118 -26.77 -4.20 -9.47
CA CYS A 118 -26.65 -3.56 -8.16
C CYS A 118 -27.95 -3.80 -7.36
N PRO A 119 -28.12 -5.01 -6.80
CA PRO A 119 -29.32 -5.35 -6.03
C PRO A 119 -29.48 -4.49 -4.78
N GLU A 120 -28.37 -4.20 -4.12
CA GLU A 120 -28.30 -3.34 -2.94
C GLU A 120 -27.26 -2.25 -3.15
N SER A 121 -27.53 -1.03 -2.66
CA SER A 121 -26.59 0.09 -2.77
C SER A 121 -26.52 0.91 -1.49
N TRP A 122 -25.32 1.32 -1.09
CA TRP A 122 -25.09 2.40 -0.16
C TRP A 122 -24.66 3.66 -0.91
N THR A 123 -25.11 4.83 -0.48
CA THR A 123 -24.73 6.11 -1.08
C THR A 123 -23.31 6.51 -0.68
N ASP A 124 -22.82 7.61 -1.24
CA ASP A 124 -21.62 8.31 -0.75
C ASP A 124 -20.30 7.54 -0.87
N ARG A 125 -20.28 6.43 -1.60
CA ARG A 125 -19.08 5.67 -1.97
C ARG A 125 -18.45 6.13 -3.28
N PRO A 126 -17.16 5.85 -3.54
CA PRO A 126 -16.53 6.13 -4.82
C PRO A 126 -16.91 5.07 -5.86
N SER A 127 -16.55 5.32 -7.12
CA SER A 127 -16.56 4.32 -8.18
C SER A 127 -15.13 3.94 -8.56
N ALA A 128 -14.95 2.69 -8.98
CA ALA A 128 -13.76 2.24 -9.70
C ALA A 128 -14.11 2.13 -11.19
N ILE A 129 -13.27 2.73 -12.04
CA ILE A 129 -13.42 2.67 -13.49
C ILE A 129 -12.15 2.07 -14.06
N ILE A 130 -12.26 0.85 -14.57
CA ILE A 130 -11.13 0.10 -15.11
C ILE A 130 -11.23 0.08 -16.63
N SER A 131 -10.14 0.44 -17.32
CA SER A 131 -10.00 0.25 -18.76
C SER A 131 -8.79 -0.63 -19.04
N ILE A 132 -8.99 -1.73 -19.76
CA ILE A 132 -7.91 -2.66 -20.13
C ILE A 132 -7.79 -2.74 -21.64
N VAL A 133 -6.56 -2.64 -22.13
CA VAL A 133 -6.15 -2.97 -23.49
C VAL A 133 -5.29 -4.22 -23.45
N ALA A 134 -5.60 -5.20 -24.28
CA ALA A 134 -4.79 -6.41 -24.46
C ALA A 134 -5.15 -7.08 -25.78
N GLN A 135 -4.14 -7.51 -26.56
CA GLN A 135 -4.35 -8.29 -27.79
C GLN A 135 -5.30 -7.59 -28.78
N GLY A 136 -5.19 -6.28 -28.92
CA GLY A 136 -6.02 -5.46 -29.80
C GLY A 136 -7.43 -5.18 -29.29
N LYS A 137 -7.83 -5.73 -28.14
CA LYS A 137 -9.15 -5.50 -27.53
C LYS A 137 -9.06 -4.42 -26.46
N ARG A 138 -10.08 -3.55 -26.41
CA ARG A 138 -10.27 -2.57 -25.33
C ARG A 138 -11.61 -2.81 -24.63
N LYS A 139 -11.60 -2.86 -23.30
CA LYS A 139 -12.83 -2.90 -22.49
C LYS A 139 -12.74 -1.90 -21.36
N THR A 140 -13.86 -1.23 -21.07
CA THR A 140 -14.02 -0.38 -19.89
C THR A 140 -15.20 -0.88 -19.06
N VAL A 141 -14.98 -1.03 -17.76
CA VAL A 141 -15.95 -1.44 -16.76
C VAL A 141 -15.98 -0.38 -15.67
N SER A 142 -17.17 0.12 -15.34
CA SER A 142 -17.41 1.04 -14.22
C SER A 142 -18.18 0.32 -13.12
N HIS A 143 -17.68 0.40 -11.90
CA HIS A 143 -18.25 -0.24 -10.73
C HIS A 143 -18.43 0.79 -9.62
N TYR A 144 -19.67 1.02 -9.20
CA TYR A 144 -19.97 1.84 -8.03
C TYR A 144 -19.74 1.01 -6.76
N LEU A 145 -18.78 1.38 -5.92
CA LEU A 145 -18.41 0.59 -4.72
C LEU A 145 -19.49 0.60 -3.63
N GLY A 146 -20.52 1.44 -3.79
CA GLY A 146 -21.73 1.36 -2.99
C GLY A 146 -22.56 0.11 -3.27
N CYS A 147 -22.42 -0.52 -4.44
CA CYS A 147 -23.20 -1.68 -4.85
C CYS A 147 -22.72 -2.98 -4.20
N ARG A 148 -23.66 -3.81 -3.78
CA ARG A 148 -23.41 -5.12 -3.15
C ARG A 148 -24.53 -6.12 -3.45
N GLY A 149 -24.38 -7.33 -2.91
CA GLY A 149 -25.41 -8.38 -2.98
C GLY A 149 -25.20 -9.41 -4.09
N THR A 150 -24.10 -9.36 -4.84
CA THR A 150 -23.72 -10.42 -5.79
C THR A 150 -22.24 -10.75 -5.70
N LYS A 151 -21.88 -12.00 -6.03
CA LYS A 151 -20.49 -12.46 -6.03
C LYS A 151 -19.61 -11.63 -6.98
N ILE A 152 -20.13 -11.27 -8.15
CA ILE A 152 -19.36 -10.50 -9.14
C ILE A 152 -18.95 -9.12 -8.62
N LEU A 153 -19.77 -8.46 -7.78
CA LEU A 153 -19.41 -7.18 -7.17
C LEU A 153 -18.25 -7.33 -6.18
N SER A 154 -18.25 -8.41 -5.39
CA SER A 154 -17.13 -8.70 -4.49
C SER A 154 -15.85 -9.12 -5.25
N ASP A 155 -15.99 -9.87 -6.34
CA ASP A 155 -14.85 -10.26 -7.18
C ASP A 155 -14.26 -9.03 -7.90
N LEU A 156 -15.10 -8.11 -8.40
CA LEU A 156 -14.69 -6.83 -8.97
C LEU A 156 -13.93 -5.98 -7.96
N LYS A 157 -14.48 -5.81 -6.75
CA LYS A 157 -13.79 -5.08 -5.69
C LYS A 157 -12.42 -5.68 -5.38
N LYS A 158 -12.31 -7.00 -5.23
CA LYS A 158 -11.02 -7.68 -5.00
C LYS A 158 -10.03 -7.46 -6.14
N PHE A 159 -10.50 -7.47 -7.39
CA PHE A 159 -9.67 -7.17 -8.55
C PHE A 159 -9.20 -5.72 -8.58
N GLU A 160 -10.09 -4.77 -8.26
CA GLU A 160 -9.79 -3.34 -8.15
C GLU A 160 -8.72 -3.08 -7.06
N ASP A 161 -8.92 -3.62 -5.86
CA ASP A 161 -7.96 -3.51 -4.75
C ASP A 161 -6.64 -4.24 -5.07
N GLY A 162 -6.69 -5.33 -5.85
CA GLY A 162 -5.52 -6.03 -6.35
C GLY A 162 -4.66 -5.20 -7.30
N ILE A 163 -5.28 -4.37 -8.15
CA ILE A 163 -4.55 -3.43 -9.03
C ILE A 163 -3.78 -2.42 -8.18
N ASP A 164 -4.42 -1.85 -7.15
CA ASP A 164 -3.81 -0.88 -6.25
C ASP A 164 -2.64 -1.48 -5.47
N LYS A 165 -2.84 -2.69 -4.91
CA LYS A 165 -1.79 -3.43 -4.22
C LYS A 165 -0.60 -3.74 -5.12
N ILE A 166 -0.83 -4.18 -6.37
CA ILE A 166 0.25 -4.46 -7.32
C ILE A 166 1.02 -3.19 -7.67
N ALA A 167 0.31 -2.07 -7.89
CA ALA A 167 0.92 -0.79 -8.20
C ALA A 167 1.55 -0.08 -6.97
N ASN A 168 1.31 -0.60 -5.77
CA ASN A 168 1.68 0.01 -4.50
C ASN A 168 1.20 1.48 -4.46
N THR A 169 -0.09 1.72 -4.72
CA THR A 169 -0.62 3.10 -4.74
C THR A 169 -0.45 3.81 -3.41
N ASP A 170 -0.33 3.06 -2.31
CA ASP A 170 -0.10 3.55 -0.96
C ASP A 170 1.17 4.39 -0.86
N GLN A 171 2.20 4.15 -1.67
CA GLN A 171 3.37 5.03 -1.71
C GLN A 171 3.03 6.48 -2.11
N TRP A 172 1.94 6.68 -2.86
CA TRP A 172 1.47 7.99 -3.30
C TRP A 172 0.25 8.46 -2.55
N THR A 173 -0.62 7.55 -2.10
CA THR A 173 -1.78 7.93 -1.32
C THR A 173 -1.33 8.19 0.13
N SER A 174 -0.39 7.47 0.74
CA SER A 174 0.14 7.77 2.09
C SER A 174 0.77 9.18 2.23
N GLN A 175 1.56 9.65 1.26
CA GLN A 175 2.15 11.02 1.27
C GLN A 175 1.09 12.13 1.27
N PHE A 176 -0.13 11.82 0.84
CA PHE A 176 -1.26 12.74 0.89
C PHE A 176 -2.16 12.47 2.13
N GLY A 177 -1.73 11.57 3.03
CA GLY A 177 -2.40 11.16 4.26
C GLY A 177 -3.42 10.04 4.11
N TRP A 178 -3.24 9.08 3.18
CA TRP A 178 -4.29 8.12 2.84
C TRP A 178 -4.04 6.64 3.13
N GLY A 179 -5.00 6.02 3.82
CA GLY A 179 -5.21 4.56 3.97
C GLY A 179 -4.28 3.94 4.99
N VAL A 180 -3.54 4.77 5.70
CA VAL A 180 -2.43 4.34 6.53
C VAL A 180 -2.57 4.92 7.93
N GLY A 181 -2.21 4.11 8.91
CA GLY A 181 -2.06 4.51 10.28
C GLY A 181 -1.21 5.76 10.37
N SER A 182 -1.74 6.82 10.97
CA SER A 182 -1.07 8.10 11.09
C SER A 182 -1.12 8.59 12.53
N VAL A 183 -0.01 9.11 13.03
CA VAL A 183 0.00 9.80 14.32
C VAL A 183 -0.66 11.17 14.15
N VAL A 184 -1.77 11.35 14.87
CA VAL A 184 -2.57 12.57 14.91
C VAL A 184 -1.99 13.54 15.93
N ASP A 185 -1.61 13.04 17.10
CA ASP A 185 -1.00 13.83 18.16
C ASP A 185 -0.04 13.00 19.03
N LEU A 186 0.88 13.68 19.69
CA LEU A 186 1.86 13.11 20.60
C LEU A 186 1.90 13.95 21.87
N LEU A 187 1.31 13.45 22.94
CA LEU A 187 1.17 14.15 24.21
C LEU A 187 2.30 13.75 25.15
N LEU A 188 3.00 14.74 25.69
CA LEU A 188 4.07 14.55 26.68
C LEU A 188 3.58 15.05 28.04
N SER A 189 3.88 14.32 29.11
CA SER A 189 3.55 14.79 30.47
C SER A 189 4.29 16.07 30.84
N ASN A 190 5.53 16.22 30.38
CA ASN A 190 6.38 17.40 30.53
C ASN A 190 7.16 17.63 29.24
N ASN A 191 7.47 18.89 28.94
CA ASN A 191 8.35 19.32 27.84
C ASN A 191 9.65 20.00 28.34
N GLU A 192 9.78 20.22 29.64
CA GLU A 192 11.00 20.72 30.27
C GLU A 192 11.29 19.92 31.54
N LEU A 193 12.57 19.61 31.78
CA LEU A 193 13.06 18.89 32.95
C LEU A 193 14.26 19.61 33.56
N ASP A 194 14.41 19.51 34.88
CA ASP A 194 15.59 20.00 35.61
C ASP A 194 16.71 18.95 35.52
N ASP A 195 17.92 19.37 35.12
CA ASP A 195 19.09 18.49 35.03
C ASP A 195 19.44 17.83 36.38
N LEU A 196 19.13 18.50 37.50
CA LEU A 196 19.36 18.00 38.85
C LEU A 196 18.34 16.93 39.30
N SER A 197 17.26 16.72 38.53
CA SER A 197 16.32 15.64 38.82
C SER A 197 16.96 14.28 38.61
N SER A 198 16.92 13.43 39.64
CA SER A 198 17.33 12.02 39.54
C SER A 198 16.34 11.16 38.75
N ASN A 199 15.12 11.65 38.54
CA ASN A 199 14.11 10.99 37.72
C ASN A 199 13.68 11.92 36.58
N LYS A 200 14.19 11.65 35.37
CA LYS A 200 13.89 12.40 34.15
C LYS A 200 13.05 11.54 33.21
N GLN A 201 11.91 11.06 33.71
CA GLN A 201 10.95 10.25 32.95
C GLN A 201 9.75 11.07 32.48
N ILE A 202 9.35 10.84 31.23
CA ILE A 202 8.22 11.50 30.59
C ILE A 202 7.22 10.45 30.14
N LYS A 203 5.95 10.61 30.53
CA LYS A 203 4.88 9.79 29.97
C LYS A 203 4.56 10.32 28.57
N VAL A 204 4.56 9.41 27.62
CA VAL A 204 4.30 9.68 26.21
C VAL A 204 3.00 8.97 25.85
N LYS A 205 2.04 9.72 25.32
CA LYS A 205 0.79 9.18 24.77
C LYS A 205 0.67 9.54 23.30
N THR A 206 0.56 8.52 22.46
CA THR A 206 0.40 8.65 21.02
C THR A 206 -1.06 8.47 20.65
N VAL A 207 -1.62 9.46 19.97
CA VAL A 207 -2.95 9.38 19.36
C VAL A 207 -2.74 9.08 17.89
N ALA A 208 -3.16 7.89 17.46
CA ALA A 208 -3.08 7.49 16.06
C ALA A 208 -4.49 7.23 15.49
N ALA A 209 -4.63 7.47 14.20
CA ALA A 209 -5.85 7.16 13.46
C ALA A 209 -5.47 6.28 12.28
N ASP A 210 -6.26 5.25 12.07
CA ASP A 210 -6.18 4.41 10.89
C ASP A 210 -7.56 4.31 10.24
N PRO A 211 -7.73 4.76 8.98
CA PRO A 211 -9.01 4.72 8.28
C PRO A 211 -9.57 3.31 8.05
N GLU A 212 -8.69 2.30 8.03
CA GLU A 212 -9.01 0.91 7.68
C GLU A 212 -9.28 0.06 8.93
N ASN A 213 -8.96 0.62 10.09
CA ASN A 213 -9.08 0.04 11.42
C ASN A 213 -8.26 -1.25 11.57
N ASP A 214 -7.07 -1.25 10.97
CA ASP A 214 -6.04 -2.26 11.12
C ASP A 214 -5.34 -2.16 12.49
N ILE A 215 -4.62 -3.23 12.84
CA ILE A 215 -3.84 -3.28 14.08
C ILE A 215 -2.58 -2.46 13.89
N LEU A 216 -2.45 -1.38 14.67
CA LEU A 216 -1.30 -0.49 14.63
C LEU A 216 -0.17 -0.95 15.55
N THR A 217 1.03 -1.05 14.99
CA THR A 217 2.29 -1.21 15.70
C THR A 217 2.94 0.15 15.89
N TYR A 218 3.21 0.55 17.13
CA TYR A 218 3.76 1.87 17.45
C TYR A 218 5.28 1.85 17.43
N VAL A 219 5.88 2.80 16.71
CA VAL A 219 7.33 2.92 16.53
C VAL A 219 7.78 4.27 17.05
N TYR A 220 8.79 4.26 17.91
CA TYR A 220 9.37 5.46 18.52
C TYR A 220 10.85 5.58 18.18
N ASN A 221 11.28 6.77 17.78
CA ASN A 221 12.68 7.12 17.60
C ASN A 221 13.03 8.31 18.49
N VAL A 222 14.07 8.19 19.31
CA VAL A 222 14.49 9.23 20.25
C VAL A 222 15.92 9.67 19.99
N SER A 223 16.21 10.97 20.17
CA SER A 223 17.58 11.49 20.02
C SER A 223 18.49 11.18 21.21
N GLY A 224 17.91 10.72 22.33
CA GLY A 224 18.64 10.35 23.55
C GLY A 224 17.74 9.64 24.56
N GLY A 225 18.36 9.04 25.57
CA GLY A 225 17.66 8.20 26.54
C GLY A 225 17.16 6.89 25.93
N LYS A 226 16.10 6.32 26.52
CA LYS A 226 15.48 5.07 26.05
C LYS A 226 13.96 5.08 26.22
N ILE A 227 13.27 4.35 25.36
CA ILE A 227 11.83 4.07 25.52
C ILE A 227 11.65 2.82 26.37
N ILE A 228 10.74 2.90 27.34
CA ILE A 228 10.33 1.80 28.21
C ILE A 228 8.85 1.52 27.94
N GLY A 229 8.54 0.27 27.58
CA GLY A 229 7.20 -0.19 27.20
C GLY A 229 6.98 -0.25 25.69
N GLY A 230 5.73 -0.40 25.26
CA GLY A 230 5.32 -0.44 23.86
C GLY A 230 3.83 -0.11 23.69
N GLY A 231 3.42 0.11 22.44
CA GLY A 231 2.05 0.52 22.12
C GLY A 231 1.83 2.04 22.20
N ALA A 232 0.57 2.44 22.40
CA ALA A 232 0.15 3.85 22.34
C ALA A 232 0.62 4.69 23.55
N GLU A 233 0.99 4.06 24.66
CA GLU A 233 1.47 4.74 25.87
C GLU A 233 2.80 4.13 26.31
N VAL A 234 3.85 4.96 26.41
CA VAL A 234 5.21 4.54 26.78
C VAL A 234 5.84 5.54 27.76
N ILE A 235 6.94 5.14 28.40
CA ILE A 235 7.78 6.05 29.19
C ILE A 235 9.06 6.35 28.41
N TRP A 236 9.35 7.63 28.22
CA TRP A 236 10.64 8.07 27.72
C TRP A 236 11.56 8.43 28.90
N ASP A 237 12.59 7.62 29.09
CA ASP A 237 13.55 7.74 30.19
C ASP A 237 14.81 8.47 29.73
N LEU A 238 14.98 9.69 30.24
CA LEU A 238 16.12 10.58 30.03
C LEU A 238 16.99 10.70 31.30
N SER A 239 16.90 9.77 32.25
CA SER A 239 17.61 9.87 33.54
C SER A 239 19.14 9.93 33.40
N ASN A 240 19.69 9.33 32.34
CA ASN A 240 21.12 9.37 32.03
C ASN A 240 21.49 10.47 31.00
N ALA A 241 20.54 11.32 30.63
CA ALA A 241 20.78 12.40 29.69
C ALA A 241 21.26 13.66 30.43
N PHE A 242 22.22 14.35 29.82
CA PHE A 242 22.73 15.63 30.30
C PHE A 242 21.80 16.78 29.89
N LYS A 243 22.05 17.97 30.44
CA LYS A 243 21.47 19.22 29.95
C LYS A 243 21.55 19.32 28.42
N GLY A 244 20.42 19.62 27.79
CA GLY A 244 20.33 19.68 26.33
C GLY A 244 18.91 19.56 25.81
N THR A 245 18.79 19.54 24.48
CA THR A 245 17.51 19.41 23.78
C THR A 245 17.40 18.02 23.19
N TYR A 246 16.28 17.34 23.47
CA TYR A 246 16.02 15.99 23.02
C TYR A 246 14.71 15.93 22.23
N THR A 247 14.64 15.03 21.25
CA THR A 247 13.43 14.81 20.46
C THR A 247 12.96 13.37 20.55
N ILE A 248 11.64 13.23 20.45
CA ILE A 248 10.95 11.97 20.26
C ILE A 248 10.07 12.09 19.03
N THR A 249 10.20 11.14 18.11
CA THR A 249 9.36 10.99 16.93
C THR A 249 8.55 9.71 17.06
N ALA A 250 7.23 9.84 17.01
CA ALA A 250 6.30 8.71 16.99
C ALA A 250 5.78 8.47 15.57
N GLY A 251 5.70 7.21 15.17
CA GLY A 251 5.04 6.71 13.98
C GLY A 251 4.25 5.44 14.30
N VAL A 252 3.40 5.02 13.37
CA VAL A 252 2.69 3.75 13.45
C VAL A 252 2.86 2.96 12.14
N ASP A 253 2.84 1.65 12.27
CA ASP A 253 2.95 0.67 11.19
C ASP A 253 1.70 -0.22 11.22
N ASP A 254 0.98 -0.26 10.10
CA ASP A 254 -0.24 -1.04 9.84
C ASP A 254 0.01 -2.25 8.91
N GLY A 255 1.27 -2.54 8.58
CA GLY A 255 1.67 -3.56 7.60
C GLY A 255 2.49 -3.01 6.44
N CYS A 256 2.59 -1.69 6.28
CA CYS A 256 3.43 -1.02 5.28
C CYS A 256 4.82 -0.56 5.81
N GLY A 257 5.11 -0.74 7.09
CA GLY A 257 6.15 0.01 7.80
C GLY A 257 5.63 1.35 8.35
N VAL A 258 6.51 2.25 8.79
CA VAL A 258 6.08 3.60 9.21
C VAL A 258 5.86 4.49 7.98
N CYS A 259 4.75 4.31 7.27
CA CYS A 259 4.44 5.01 6.03
C CYS A 259 3.47 6.20 6.18
N GLY A 260 2.71 6.26 7.29
CA GLY A 260 1.83 7.38 7.60
C GLY A 260 2.53 8.58 8.23
N ARG A 261 1.72 9.57 8.65
CA ARG A 261 2.25 10.78 9.30
C ARG A 261 2.93 10.42 10.62
N THR A 262 4.15 10.92 10.80
CA THR A 262 4.84 10.91 12.09
C THR A 262 4.69 12.26 12.80
N VAL A 263 4.82 12.26 14.12
CA VAL A 263 4.82 13.48 14.93
C VAL A 263 6.07 13.50 15.79
N THR A 264 6.80 14.62 15.72
CA THR A 264 7.97 14.88 16.55
C THR A 264 7.66 15.90 17.62
N LYS A 265 8.08 15.63 18.85
CA LYS A 265 8.06 16.58 19.97
C LYS A 265 9.46 16.75 20.55
N THR A 266 9.67 17.88 21.20
CA THR A 266 10.94 18.28 21.80
C THR A 266 10.79 18.44 23.29
N VAL A 267 11.83 18.02 24.03
CA VAL A 267 11.99 18.21 25.47
C VAL A 267 13.32 18.90 25.72
N ILE A 268 13.36 19.82 26.68
CA ILE A 268 14.59 20.50 27.10
C ILE A 268 14.92 20.07 28.53
N ILE A 269 16.14 19.61 28.75
CA ILE A 269 16.74 19.44 30.08
C ILE A 269 17.56 20.70 30.35
N LYS A 270 17.24 21.44 31.42
CA LYS A 270 17.84 22.73 31.76
C LYS A 270 18.67 22.67 33.03
#